data_AF-A0A402AKI3-F1
#
_entry.id   AF-A0A402AKI3-F1
#
_cell.length_a   1.000
_cell.length_b   1.000
_cell.length_c   1.000
_cell.angle_alpha   90.00
_cell.angle_beta   90.00
_cell.angle_gamma   90.00
#
_symmetry.space_group_name_H-M   'P 1'
#
loop_
_entity.id
_entity.type
_entity.pdbx_description
1 polymer ?
#
loop_
_entity_poly.entity_id
_entity_poly.type
_entity_poly.pdbx_seq_one_letter_code
_entity_poly.pdbx_strand_id
1 'polypeptide(L)' 'MPNYTHTYGDNFIPVIPVDNKEHTQEHPFCYDNTCACHENPEAISHIQQAYNDGEVTAQEATNIVRGKTV' A
#
# COMPACT_ATOMS: atom_id res chain seq x y z
N MET A 1 -25.02 45.14 11.59
CA MET A 1 -24.03 44.52 10.69
C MET A 1 -23.61 43.20 11.33
N PRO A 2 -23.71 42.05 10.65
CA PRO A 2 -23.47 40.75 11.26
C PRO A 2 -21.96 40.46 11.29
N ASN A 3 -21.44 40.08 12.46
CA ASN A 3 -20.09 39.56 12.60
C ASN A 3 -20.16 38.05 12.42
N TYR A 4 -19.78 37.57 11.23
CA TYR A 4 -19.75 36.14 10.90
C TYR A 4 -18.43 35.56 11.39
N THR A 5 -18.39 35.10 12.65
CA THR A 5 -17.28 34.26 13.11
C THR A 5 -17.52 32.85 12.60
N HIS A 6 -16.88 32.51 11.47
CA HIS A 6 -16.73 31.12 11.05
C HIS A 6 -15.98 30.36 12.17
N THR A 7 -16.72 29.65 13.01
CA THR A 7 -16.15 28.59 13.83
C THR A 7 -15.75 27.49 12.86
N TYR A 8 -14.48 27.50 12.43
CA TYR A 8 -13.90 26.32 11.80
C TYR A 8 -14.01 25.20 12.84
N GLY A 9 -14.85 24.20 12.57
CA GLY A 9 -14.94 23.03 13.43
C GLY A 9 -13.56 22.38 13.47
N ASP A 10 -12.94 22.39 14.65
CA ASP A 10 -11.70 21.69 14.98
C ASP A 10 -11.90 20.17 14.86
N ASN A 11 -12.08 19.68 13.63
CA ASN A 11 -12.03 18.26 13.31
C ASN A 11 -10.57 17.85 13.06
N PHE A 12 -9.66 18.21 13.98
CA PHE A 12 -8.32 17.67 14.00
C PHE A 12 -8.39 16.24 14.54
N ILE A 13 -8.67 15.29 13.65
CA ILE A 13 -8.42 13.87 13.94
C ILE A 13 -6.90 13.71 13.87
N PRO A 14 -6.20 13.42 14.99
CA PRO A 14 -4.78 13.14 14.92
C PRO A 14 -4.59 11.87 14.08
N VAL A 15 -3.97 12.02 12.91
CA VAL A 15 -3.49 10.88 12.13
C VAL A 15 -2.31 10.32 12.92
N ILE A 16 -2.54 9.27 13.70
CA ILE A 16 -1.46 8.54 14.35
C ILE A 16 -0.72 7.80 13.22
N PRO A 17 0.55 8.11 12.95
CA PRO A 17 1.34 7.32 12.02
C PRO A 17 1.37 5.89 12.55
N VAL A 18 0.75 4.97 11.83
CA VAL A 18 0.88 3.55 12.13
C VAL A 18 2.18 3.09 11.50
N ASP A 19 3.18 2.79 12.34
CA ASP A 19 4.45 2.16 11.94
C ASP A 19 4.29 0.72 11.42
N ASN A 20 3.06 0.23 11.29
CA ASN A 20 2.77 -1.12 10.87
C ASN A 20 2.92 -1.23 9.36
N LYS A 21 3.96 -1.95 8.94
CA LYS A 21 4.11 -2.43 7.57
C LYS A 21 2.92 -3.34 7.26
N GLU A 22 2.00 -2.85 6.44
CA GLU A 22 0.81 -3.60 6.05
C GLU A 22 1.22 -4.80 5.18
N HIS A 23 0.95 -6.00 5.68
CA HIS A 23 1.11 -7.25 4.96
C HIS A 23 -0.24 -7.97 5.02
N THR A 24 -1.00 -7.86 3.96
CA THR A 24 -2.27 -8.59 3.81
C THR A 24 -2.12 -9.61 2.69
N GLN A 25 -3.11 -10.49 2.55
CA GLN A 25 -3.13 -11.45 1.45
C GLN A 25 -3.19 -10.75 0.09
N GLU A 26 -3.84 -9.59 0.02
CA GLU A 26 -3.96 -8.76 -1.19
C GLU A 26 -2.72 -7.85 -1.40
N HIS A 27 -2.02 -7.51 -0.32
CA HIS A 27 -0.80 -6.71 -0.32
C HIS A 27 0.35 -7.47 0.38
N PRO A 28 0.92 -8.51 -0.29
CA PRO A 28 1.96 -9.34 0.31
C PRO A 28 3.31 -8.62 0.46
N PHE A 29 3.50 -7.50 -0.24
CA PHE A 29 4.70 -6.66 -0.17
C PHE A 29 4.32 -5.28 0.36
N CYS A 30 4.98 -4.85 1.43
CA CYS A 30 4.81 -3.49 1.95
C CYS A 30 5.65 -2.48 1.14
N TYR A 31 5.47 -1.18 1.44
CA TYR A 31 6.18 -0.10 0.75
C TYR A 31 7.68 0.02 1.14
N ASP A 32 8.12 -0.67 2.18
CA ASP A 32 9.49 -0.62 2.67
C ASP A 32 10.36 -1.68 1.99
N ASN A 33 11.16 -1.24 1.01
CA ASN A 33 12.06 -2.11 0.24
C ASN A 33 13.12 -2.86 1.09
N THR A 34 13.31 -2.50 2.37
CA THR A 34 14.20 -3.22 3.28
C THR A 34 13.50 -4.31 4.09
N CYS A 35 12.18 -4.45 3.93
CA CYS A 35 11.40 -5.46 4.63
C CYS A 35 11.63 -6.86 4.05
N ALA A 36 11.76 -7.86 4.92
CA ALA A 36 11.94 -9.26 4.53
C ALA A 36 10.77 -9.83 3.70
N CYS A 37 9.61 -9.16 3.65
CA CYS A 37 8.51 -9.55 2.76
C CYS A 37 8.94 -9.57 1.28
N HIS A 38 9.89 -8.72 0.88
CA HIS A 38 10.43 -8.67 -0.48
C HIS A 38 11.31 -9.87 -0.84
N GLU A 39 11.65 -10.71 0.14
CA GLU A 39 12.41 -11.95 -0.06
C GLU A 39 11.52 -13.19 0.10
N ASN A 40 10.21 -13.03 0.26
CA ASN A 40 9.29 -14.16 0.44
C ASN A 40 9.11 -14.93 -0.90
N PRO A 41 9.68 -16.15 -1.03
CA PRO A 41 9.66 -16.88 -2.29
C PRO A 41 8.26 -17.33 -2.70
N GLU A 42 7.35 -17.57 -1.75
CA GLU A 42 5.96 -17.97 -2.04
C GLU A 42 5.20 -16.81 -2.67
N ALA A 43 5.27 -15.62 -2.06
CA ALA A 43 4.65 -14.41 -2.59
C ALA A 43 5.20 -14.04 -3.97
N ILE A 44 6.53 -14.13 -4.16
CA ILE A 44 7.17 -13.87 -5.45
C ILE A 44 6.69 -14.88 -6.51
N SER A 45 6.59 -16.16 -6.15
CA SER A 45 6.11 -17.20 -7.05
C SER A 45 4.66 -16.95 -7.48
N HIS A 46 3.79 -16.52 -6.58
CA HIS A 46 2.40 -16.19 -6.92
C HIS A 46 2.31 -15.02 -7.91
N ILE A 47 3.09 -13.94 -7.70
CA ILE A 47 3.12 -12.81 -8.64
C ILE A 47 3.69 -13.23 -10.01
N GLN A 48 4.72 -14.09 -10.02
CA GLN A 48 5.28 -14.62 -11.26
C GLN A 48 4.25 -15.46 -12.03
N GLN A 49 3.46 -16.26 -11.32
CA GLN A 49 2.36 -17.03 -11.92
C GLN A 49 1.29 -16.11 -12.50
N ALA A 50 0.81 -15.14 -11.73
CA ALA A 50 -0.18 -14.15 -12.21
C ALA A 50 0.28 -13.41 -13.49
N TYR A 51 1.58 -13.09 -13.58
CA TYR A 51 2.15 -12.52 -14.81
C TYR A 51 2.14 -13.52 -15.97
N ASN A 52 2.54 -14.77 -15.74
CA ASN A 52 2.56 -15.81 -16.77
C ASN A 52 1.15 -16.16 -17.28
N ASP A 53 0.15 -16.09 -16.39
CA ASP A 53 -1.26 -16.34 -16.68
C ASP A 53 -1.93 -15.13 -17.35
N GLY A 54 -1.25 -13.98 -17.40
CA GLY A 54 -1.73 -12.75 -18.01
C GLY A 54 -2.75 -11.99 -17.17
N GLU A 55 -2.85 -12.30 -15.87
CA GLU A 55 -3.72 -11.61 -14.90
C GLU A 55 -3.17 -10.22 -14.54
N VAL A 56 -1.85 -10.06 -14.59
CA VAL A 56 -1.16 -8.78 -14.38
C VAL A 56 -0.12 -8.54 -15.48
N THR A 57 0.07 -7.28 -15.85
CA THR A 57 1.17 -6.87 -16.73
C THR A 57 2.51 -6.91 -16.00
N ALA A 58 3.62 -6.90 -16.74
CA ALA A 58 4.96 -6.83 -16.16
C ALA A 58 5.16 -5.59 -15.26
N GLN A 59 4.51 -4.47 -15.63
CA GLN A 59 4.58 -3.23 -14.85
C GLN A 59 3.80 -3.34 -13.54
N GLU A 60 2.62 -3.95 -13.57
CA GLU A 60 1.80 -4.21 -12.38
C GLU A 60 2.50 -5.20 -11.44
N ALA A 61 3.04 -6.30 -11.95
CA ALA A 61 3.84 -7.25 -11.17
C ALA A 61 5.01 -6.55 -10.47
N THR A 62 5.73 -5.67 -11.19
CA THR A 62 6.82 -4.86 -10.63
C THR A 62 6.32 -3.89 -9.56
N ASN A 63 5.15 -3.27 -9.77
CA ASN A 63 4.55 -2.36 -8.79
C ASN A 63 4.17 -3.11 -7.52
N ILE A 64 3.51 -4.27 -7.64
CA ILE A 64 3.12 -5.12 -6.52
C ILE A 64 4.34 -5.55 -5.70
N VAL A 65 5.40 -6.06 -6.34
CA VAL A 65 6.63 -6.48 -5.64
C VAL A 65 7.33 -5.31 -4.93
N ARG A 66 7.11 -4.08 -5.39
CA ARG A 66 7.63 -2.85 -4.75
C ARG A 66 6.68 -2.26 -3.71
N GLY A 67 5.60 -2.96 -3.36
CA GLY A 67 4.57 -2.48 -2.44
C GLY A 67 3.81 -1.25 -2.93
N LYS A 68 3.70 -1.10 -4.26
CA LYS A 68 2.91 -0.05 -4.90
C LYS A 68 1.56 -0.59 -5.35
N THR A 69 0.57 0.28 -5.37
CA THR A 69 -0.72 -0.01 -6.00
C THR A 69 -0.55 -0.17 -7.51
N VAL A 70 -1.33 -1.08 -8.09
CA VAL A 70 -1.42 -1.34 -9.54
C VAL A 70 -2.08 -0.19 -10.29
#